data_AF-A0A1F7RM32-F1
#
_entry.id   AF-A0A1F7RM32-F1
#
_cell.length_a   1.000
_cell.length_b   1.000
_cell.length_c   1.000
_cell.angle_alpha   90.00
_cell.angle_beta   90.00
_cell.angle_gamma   90.00
#
_symmetry.space_group_name_H-M   'P 1'
#
loop_
_entity.id
_entity.type
_entity.pdbx_description
1 polymer ?
#
loop_
_entity_poly.entity_id
_entity_poly.type
_entity_poly.pdbx_seq_one_letter_code
_entity_poly.pdbx_strand_id
1 'polypeptide(L)'
;MQKLGEIFPEEFKDQYIIKAIKPGNILYLSSTFINQKPEAKFYIVVSDKKGIWRFKIRSELSSFIRRNEDLTNYQIEINEKDYPCLQYRSYIDCSQIYDQFSKNEIYSQLKNDLKRFKMPIKLDPFSAG
;
A
#
# COMPACT_ATOMS: atom_id res chain seq x y z
N MET A 1 -0.94 -7.99 -29.33
CA MET A 1 0.15 -8.39 -28.40
C MET A 1 -0.48 -8.48 -27.01
N GLN A 2 -0.69 -9.68 -26.48
CA GLN A 2 -1.26 -9.86 -25.14
C GLN A 2 -0.26 -9.39 -24.09
N LYS A 3 -0.73 -8.73 -23.03
CA LYS A 3 0.15 -8.35 -21.92
C LYS A 3 0.54 -9.62 -21.17
N LEU A 4 1.78 -9.74 -20.69
CA LEU A 4 2.28 -10.93 -19.98
C LEU A 4 1.37 -11.35 -18.80
N GLY A 5 0.70 -10.39 -18.15
CA GLY A 5 -0.27 -10.64 -17.09
C GLY A 5 -1.57 -11.34 -17.55
N GLU A 6 -1.91 -11.28 -18.83
CA GLU A 6 -3.10 -11.95 -19.42
C GLU A 6 -2.83 -13.43 -19.70
N ILE A 7 -1.57 -13.87 -19.64
CA ILE A 7 -1.11 -15.23 -20.00
C ILE A 7 -1.20 -16.20 -18.81
N PHE A 8 -1.22 -15.68 -17.58
CA PHE A 8 -1.28 -16.54 -16.39
C PHE A 8 -2.70 -17.07 -16.14
N PRO A 9 -2.86 -18.34 -15.70
CA PRO A 9 -4.14 -18.87 -15.26
C PRO A 9 -4.76 -18.03 -14.14
N GLU A 10 -6.09 -17.95 -14.10
CA GLU A 10 -6.79 -17.16 -13.07
C GLU A 10 -6.50 -17.67 -11.65
N GLU A 11 -6.38 -18.98 -11.44
CA GLU A 11 -6.04 -19.51 -10.12
C GLU A 11 -4.67 -19.02 -9.64
N PHE A 12 -3.71 -18.87 -10.55
CA PHE A 12 -2.38 -18.37 -10.22
C PHE A 12 -2.43 -16.91 -9.79
N LYS A 13 -3.21 -16.08 -10.50
CA LYS A 13 -3.42 -14.67 -10.12
C LYS A 13 -4.10 -14.56 -8.77
N ASP A 14 -5.11 -15.39 -8.50
CA ASP A 14 -5.81 -15.39 -7.22
C ASP A 14 -4.89 -15.76 -6.05
N GLN A 15 -4.08 -16.80 -6.21
CA GLN A 15 -3.07 -17.16 -5.19
C GLN A 15 -2.06 -16.05 -4.95
N TYR A 16 -1.62 -15.37 -6.01
CA TYR A 16 -0.70 -14.24 -5.89
C TYR A 16 -1.35 -13.06 -5.14
N ILE A 17 -2.61 -12.75 -5.42
CA ILE A 17 -3.35 -11.68 -4.75
C ILE A 17 -3.58 -11.98 -3.27
N ILE A 18 -3.89 -13.24 -2.93
CA ILE A 18 -4.02 -13.66 -1.53
C ILE A 18 -2.71 -13.45 -0.76
N LYS A 19 -1.57 -13.68 -1.41
CA LYS A 19 -0.25 -13.38 -0.82
C LYS A 19 0.02 -11.88 -0.74
N ALA A 20 -0.45 -11.09 -1.70
CA ALA A 20 -0.30 -9.64 -1.72
C ALA A 20 -1.06 -8.96 -0.58
N ILE A 21 -2.28 -9.41 -0.30
CA ILE A 21 -3.15 -8.83 0.74
C ILE A 21 -2.84 -9.48 2.09
N LYS A 22 -1.68 -9.14 2.64
CA LYS A 22 -1.24 -9.57 3.97
C LYS A 22 -0.66 -8.39 4.75
N PRO A 23 -0.86 -8.32 6.07
CA PRO A 23 -0.24 -7.29 6.89
C PRO A 23 1.27 -7.15 6.63
N GLY A 24 1.76 -5.91 6.57
CA GLY A 24 3.15 -5.57 6.24
C GLY A 24 3.41 -5.37 4.75
N ASN A 25 2.59 -5.93 3.86
CA ASN A 25 2.79 -5.75 2.42
C ASN A 25 2.40 -4.35 1.94
N ILE A 26 3.08 -3.91 0.87
CA ILE A 26 2.79 -2.64 0.21
C ILE A 26 1.98 -2.86 -1.08
N LEU A 27 0.92 -2.08 -1.22
CA LEU A 27 0.07 -2.04 -2.41
C LEU A 27 0.11 -0.65 -3.06
N TYR A 28 0.19 -0.59 -4.38
CA TYR A 28 0.08 0.62 -5.17
C TYR A 28 -1.31 0.73 -5.81
N LEU A 29 -2.19 1.49 -5.17
CA LEU A 29 -3.62 1.53 -5.48
C LEU A 29 -4.02 2.90 -6.02
N SER A 30 -4.80 2.89 -7.09
CA SER A 30 -5.43 4.05 -7.71
C SER A 30 -6.78 4.29 -7.08
N SER A 31 -6.98 5.47 -6.47
CA SER A 31 -8.28 5.87 -5.92
C SER A 31 -9.03 6.70 -6.96
N THR A 32 -10.31 6.41 -7.21
CA THR A 32 -11.18 7.21 -8.09
C THR A 32 -12.18 8.07 -7.32
N PHE A 33 -12.29 7.89 -6.00
CA PHE A 33 -13.39 8.46 -5.20
C PHE A 33 -13.15 9.89 -4.69
N ILE A 34 -11.89 10.34 -4.59
CA ILE A 34 -11.55 11.56 -3.83
C ILE A 34 -11.44 12.80 -4.72
N ASN A 35 -10.84 12.66 -5.90
CA ASN A 35 -10.64 13.75 -6.85
C ASN A 35 -10.86 13.15 -8.23
N GLN A 36 -11.63 13.78 -9.11
CA GLN A 36 -12.05 13.27 -10.43
C GLN A 36 -10.91 12.79 -11.37
N LYS A 37 -9.65 12.95 -10.96
CA LYS A 37 -8.45 12.37 -11.57
C LYS A 37 -7.93 11.19 -10.73
N PRO A 38 -7.82 9.98 -11.32
CA PRO A 38 -7.25 8.82 -10.63
C PRO A 38 -5.82 9.13 -10.15
N GLU A 39 -5.61 9.05 -8.84
CA GLU A 39 -4.28 9.20 -8.24
C GLU A 39 -3.88 7.88 -7.59
N ALA A 40 -2.71 7.37 -7.99
CA ALA A 40 -2.15 6.16 -7.41
C ALA A 40 -1.21 6.50 -6.25
N LYS A 41 -1.38 5.78 -5.14
CA LYS A 41 -0.59 5.96 -3.92
C LYS A 41 -0.16 4.61 -3.37
N PHE A 42 0.93 4.63 -2.63
CA PHE A 42 1.39 3.48 -1.87
C PHE A 42 0.62 3.37 -0.55
N TYR A 43 0.29 2.14 -0.18
CA TYR A 43 -0.41 1.80 1.04
C TYR A 43 0.25 0.58 1.67
N ILE A 44 0.42 0.57 2.99
CA ILE A 44 0.80 -0.63 3.74
C ILE A 44 -0.46 -1.31 4.28
N VAL A 45 -0.59 -2.62 4.08
CA VAL A 45 -1.69 -3.42 4.61
C VAL A 45 -1.44 -3.63 6.11
N VAL A 46 -2.47 -3.43 6.92
CA VAL A 46 -2.41 -3.64 8.39
C VAL A 46 -3.40 -4.70 8.88
N SER A 47 -4.42 -5.02 8.09
CA SER A 47 -5.35 -6.10 8.39
C SER A 47 -5.89 -6.68 7.09
N ASP A 48 -6.06 -8.00 7.05
CA ASP A 48 -6.77 -8.74 6.02
C ASP A 48 -7.98 -9.52 6.57
N LYS A 49 -8.13 -9.59 7.91
CA LYS A 49 -9.16 -10.40 8.59
C LYS A 49 -10.47 -9.66 8.87
N LYS A 50 -10.39 -8.39 9.29
CA LYS A 50 -11.56 -7.55 9.62
C LYS A 50 -12.02 -6.65 8.47
N GLY A 51 -11.39 -6.83 7.30
CA GLY A 51 -11.39 -5.88 6.20
C GLY A 51 -9.96 -5.62 5.74
N ILE A 52 -9.77 -5.15 4.52
CA ILE A 52 -8.44 -4.80 3.99
C ILE A 52 -8.11 -3.38 4.43
N TRP A 53 -7.63 -3.26 5.66
CA TRP A 53 -7.24 -1.98 6.24
C TRP A 53 -5.82 -1.63 5.85
N ARG A 54 -5.59 -0.35 5.62
CA ARG A 54 -4.29 0.17 5.20
C ARG A 54 -3.96 1.51 5.85
N PHE A 55 -2.68 1.80 5.94
CA PHE A 55 -2.18 3.16 6.10
C PHE A 55 -1.59 3.67 4.80
N LYS A 56 -1.71 4.98 4.56
CA LYS A 56 -1.14 5.62 3.37
C LYS A 56 0.35 5.87 3.57
N ILE A 57 1.14 5.64 2.53
CA ILE A 57 2.56 5.98 2.51
C ILE A 57 2.74 7.30 1.77
N ARG A 58 3.49 8.22 2.37
CA ARG A 58 3.81 9.54 1.84
C ARG A 58 5.32 9.68 1.68
N SER A 59 5.78 10.20 0.54
CA SER A 59 7.18 10.57 0.38
C SER A 59 7.54 11.80 1.23
N GLU A 60 6.56 12.67 1.50
CA GLU A 60 6.77 13.92 2.24
C GLU A 60 5.58 14.25 3.14
N LEU A 61 5.88 14.88 4.27
CA LEU A 61 4.87 15.45 5.18
C LEU A 61 4.45 16.83 4.70
N SER A 62 3.13 17.04 4.57
CA SER A 62 2.56 18.35 4.23
C SER A 62 2.80 19.37 5.34
N SER A 63 2.78 20.66 5.00
CA SER A 63 2.91 21.75 5.99
C SER A 63 1.77 21.74 7.02
N PHE A 64 0.63 21.12 6.72
CA PHE A 64 -0.44 20.92 7.68
C PHE A 64 -0.04 19.92 8.76
N ILE A 65 0.48 18.75 8.36
CA ILE A 65 0.95 17.72 9.29
C ILE A 65 2.11 18.27 10.13
N ARG A 66 3.12 18.90 9.49
CA ARG A 66 4.31 19.42 10.19
C ARG A 66 4.01 20.49 11.25
N ARG A 67 2.91 21.22 11.11
CA ARG A 67 2.50 22.27 12.07
C ARG A 67 1.64 21.74 13.20
N ASN A 68 1.27 20.45 13.17
CA ASN A 68 0.47 19.81 14.18
C ASN A 68 1.28 18.66 14.80
N GLU A 69 1.68 18.83 16.05
CA GLU A 69 2.55 17.89 16.76
C GLU A 69 1.91 16.50 16.88
N ASP A 70 0.63 16.44 17.24
CA ASP A 70 -0.12 15.19 17.33
C ASP A 70 -0.12 14.42 16.01
N LEU A 71 -0.37 15.11 14.88
CA LEU A 71 -0.36 14.48 13.56
C LEU A 71 1.03 14.02 13.13
N THR A 72 2.07 14.75 13.54
CA THR A 72 3.47 14.39 13.28
C THR A 72 3.84 13.12 14.03
N ASN A 73 3.35 12.93 15.25
CA ASN A 73 3.59 11.73 16.06
C ASN A 73 2.96 10.46 15.47
N TYR A 74 1.98 10.59 14.57
CA TYR A 74 1.41 9.48 13.82
C TYR A 74 2.16 9.15 12.52
N GLN A 75 3.29 9.80 12.22
CA GLN A 75 4.06 9.56 11.00
C GLN A 75 5.27 8.68 11.29
N ILE A 76 5.19 7.40 10.91
CA ILE A 76 6.31 6.46 11.09
C ILE A 76 7.22 6.55 9.89
N GLU A 77 8.45 6.99 10.10
CA GLU A 77 9.48 7.02 9.07
C GLU A 77 9.88 5.61 8.61
N ILE A 78 9.99 5.43 7.31
CA ILE A 78 10.50 4.21 6.68
C ILE A 78 11.54 4.56 5.60
N ASN A 79 12.54 3.69 5.46
CA ASN A 79 13.67 3.90 4.56
C ASN A 79 13.64 2.93 3.37
N GLU A 80 14.22 3.36 2.25
CA GLU A 80 14.31 2.57 1.02
C GLU A 80 15.07 1.25 1.19
N LYS A 81 15.97 1.15 2.18
CA LYS A 81 16.71 -0.07 2.49
C LYS A 81 15.79 -1.22 2.92
N ASP A 82 14.76 -0.93 3.70
CA ASP A 82 13.79 -1.92 4.17
C ASP A 82 12.62 -2.09 3.19
N TYR A 83 12.37 -1.04 2.38
CA TYR A 83 11.28 -0.98 1.41
C TYR A 83 11.79 -0.50 0.03
N PRO A 84 12.48 -1.35 -0.76
CA PRO A 84 13.11 -0.94 -2.03
C PRO A 84 12.15 -0.46 -3.10
N CYS A 85 10.85 -0.73 -2.95
CA CYS A 85 9.83 -0.17 -3.83
C CYS A 85 9.65 1.34 -3.65
N LEU A 86 10.17 1.90 -2.57
CA LEU A 86 10.21 3.33 -2.29
C LEU A 86 11.56 3.87 -2.74
N GLN A 87 11.56 4.91 -3.57
CA GLN A 87 12.80 5.49 -4.12
C GLN A 87 13.55 6.38 -3.11
N TYR A 88 12.86 6.81 -2.06
CA TYR A 88 13.33 7.77 -1.07
C TYR A 88 12.70 7.43 0.28
N ARG A 89 13.30 7.95 1.36
CA ARG A 89 12.67 8.02 2.68
C ARG A 89 11.23 8.47 2.58
N SER A 90 10.36 7.76 3.27
CA SER A 90 8.91 7.96 3.25
C SER A 90 8.34 7.82 4.66
N TYR A 91 7.04 8.04 4.80
CA TYR A 91 6.31 8.02 6.06
C TYR A 91 5.05 7.20 5.91
N ILE A 92 4.80 6.28 6.85
CA ILE A 92 3.51 5.63 7.03
C ILE A 92 2.64 6.57 7.87
N ASP A 93 1.54 7.02 7.29
CA ASP A 93 0.57 7.91 7.94
C ASP A 93 -0.43 7.06 8.75
N CYS A 94 -0.17 6.92 10.05
CA CYS A 94 -0.99 6.14 10.98
C CYS A 94 -2.17 6.93 11.57
N SER A 95 -2.36 8.20 11.16
CA SER A 95 -3.44 9.05 11.68
C SER A 95 -4.84 8.61 11.21
N GLN A 96 -4.91 7.87 10.10
CA GLN A 96 -6.16 7.45 9.49
C GLN A 96 -6.04 6.05 8.87
N ILE A 97 -6.97 5.16 9.24
CA ILE A 97 -7.15 3.88 8.56
C ILE A 97 -7.92 4.11 7.24
N TYR A 98 -7.39 3.54 6.15
CA TYR A 98 -8.02 3.54 4.83
C TYR A 98 -8.68 2.19 4.54
N ASP A 99 -10.02 2.18 4.56
CA ASP A 99 -10.90 1.03 4.35
C ASP A 99 -11.93 1.25 3.24
N GLN A 100 -11.88 2.39 2.54
CA GLN A 100 -12.91 2.80 1.58
C GLN A 100 -12.90 2.00 0.28
N PHE A 101 -11.77 1.38 -0.08
CA PHE A 101 -11.73 0.46 -1.22
C PHE A 101 -12.44 -0.84 -0.87
N SER A 102 -13.40 -1.23 -1.71
CA SER A 102 -13.94 -2.57 -1.67
C SER A 102 -12.87 -3.62 -1.97
N LYS A 103 -13.08 -4.83 -1.47
CA LYS A 103 -12.23 -5.98 -1.79
C LYS A 103 -12.13 -6.18 -3.31
N ASN A 104 -13.24 -6.08 -4.02
CA ASN A 104 -13.29 -6.30 -5.47
C ASN A 104 -12.43 -5.28 -6.22
N GLU A 105 -12.43 -4.01 -5.83
CA GLU A 105 -11.61 -2.98 -6.49
C GLU A 105 -10.12 -3.25 -6.30
N ILE A 106 -9.70 -3.65 -5.10
CA ILE A 106 -8.30 -4.02 -4.82
C ILE A 106 -7.91 -5.22 -5.68
N TYR A 107 -8.75 -6.26 -5.69
CA TYR A 107 -8.53 -7.47 -6.48
C TYR A 107 -8.43 -7.15 -7.96
N SER A 108 -9.36 -6.37 -8.53
CA SER A 108 -9.35 -5.97 -9.94
C SER A 108 -8.09 -5.20 -10.29
N GLN A 109 -7.64 -4.27 -9.43
CA GLN A 109 -6.40 -3.54 -9.68
C GLN A 109 -5.18 -4.47 -9.67
N LEU A 110 -5.10 -5.41 -8.73
CA LEU A 110 -3.98 -6.35 -8.64
C LEU A 110 -3.99 -7.38 -9.78
N LYS A 111 -5.17 -7.90 -10.19
CA LYS A 111 -5.30 -8.81 -11.35
C LYS A 111 -4.83 -8.16 -12.64
N ASN A 112 -5.17 -6.89 -12.82
CA ASN A 112 -4.84 -6.13 -14.03
C ASN A 112 -3.35 -5.74 -14.07
N ASP A 113 -2.71 -5.56 -12.91
CA ASP A 113 -1.29 -5.24 -12.82
C ASP A 113 -0.66 -5.79 -11.53
N LEU A 114 -0.05 -6.97 -11.65
CA LEU A 114 0.62 -7.64 -10.54
C LEU A 114 1.80 -6.82 -9.98
N LYS A 115 2.37 -5.87 -10.73
CA LYS A 115 3.45 -5.00 -10.25
C LYS A 115 2.99 -4.02 -9.18
N ARG A 116 1.67 -3.88 -8.95
CA ARG A 116 1.09 -3.07 -7.88
C ARG A 116 1.31 -3.67 -6.50
N PHE A 117 1.59 -4.96 -6.39
CA PHE A 117 2.06 -5.56 -5.15
C PHE A 117 3.58 -5.38 -5.01
N LYS A 118 4.02 -4.88 -3.85
CA LYS A 118 5.42 -4.72 -3.48
C LYS A 118 5.67 -5.45 -2.16
N MET A 119 6.54 -6.47 -2.19
CA MET A 119 7.03 -7.11 -0.96
C MET A 119 8.06 -6.21 -0.28
N PRO A 120 7.94 -5.97 1.03
CA PRO A 120 9.03 -5.37 1.79
C PRO A 120 10.17 -6.38 1.97
N ILE A 121 11.39 -5.90 2.21
CA ILE A 121 12.54 -6.77 2.54
C ILE A 121 12.43 -7.29 3.98
N LYS A 122 11.97 -6.43 4.90
CA LYS A 122 11.64 -6.82 6.28
C LYS A 122 10.13 -6.80 6.48
N LEU A 123 9.60 -7.91 6.99
CA LEU A 123 8.18 -8.04 7.34
C LEU A 123 7.80 -7.28 8.61
N ASP A 124 8.79 -6.74 9.32
CA ASP A 124 8.61 -6.35 10.71
C ASP A 124 9.25 -4.98 10.98
N PRO A 125 8.47 -3.88 10.90
CA PRO A 125 8.94 -2.56 11.27
C PRO A 125 9.16 -2.41 12.79
N PHE A 126 8.86 -3.45 13.58
CA PHE A 126 8.95 -3.44 15.05
C PHE A 126 10.11 -4.28 15.61
N SER A 127 10.99 -4.85 14.77
CA SER A 127 12.18 -5.61 15.23
C SER A 127 13.42 -4.74 15.52
N ALA A 128 13.25 -3.43 15.72
CA ALA A 128 14.32 -2.62 16.31
C ALA A 128 14.16 -2.70 17.84
N GLY A 129 15.15 -3.29 18.50
CA GLY A 129 15.17 -3.54 19.94
C GLY A 129 15.23 -2.30 20.82
#